data_AF-A0A972D7X6-F1
#
_entry.id   AF-A0A972D7X6-F1
#
_cell.length_a   1.000
_cell.length_b   1.000
_cell.length_c   1.000
_cell.angle_alpha   90.00
_cell.angle_beta   90.00
_cell.angle_gamma   90.00
#
_symmetry.space_group_name_H-M   'P 1'
#
loop_
_entity.id
_entity.type
_entity.pdbx_description
1 polymer ?
#
loop_
_entity_poly.entity_id
_entity_poly.type
_entity_poly.pdbx_seq_one_letter_code
_entity_poly.pdbx_strand_id
1 'polypeptide(L)'
;MHPRLDSAPPRERDLERRLLLHCLIAAARARDPETVVSSLLPYLEGFPLGKYNRAVAQRIEELLLSARLSSETRSALHSRFRRLRDPYMPSIDDRI
;
A
#
# COMPACT_ATOMS: atom_id res chain seq x y z
N MET A 1 9.85 -27.79 1.58
CA MET A 1 9.18 -27.42 2.85
C MET A 1 9.16 -25.90 2.92
N HIS A 2 8.10 -25.25 2.41
CA HIS A 2 7.96 -23.80 2.53
C HIS A 2 7.45 -23.48 3.94
N PRO A 3 8.16 -22.67 4.74
CA PRO A 3 7.63 -22.21 6.00
C PRO A 3 6.38 -21.38 5.70
N ARG A 4 5.25 -21.76 6.29
CA ARG A 4 4.02 -20.97 6.19
C ARG A 4 4.31 -19.59 6.77
N LEU A 5 4.26 -18.57 5.92
CA LEU A 5 4.39 -17.13 6.21
C LEU A 5 3.23 -16.60 7.08
N ASP A 6 2.79 -17.37 8.07
CA ASP A 6 1.57 -17.15 8.85
C ASP A 6 1.87 -17.13 10.36
N SER A 7 3.01 -16.60 10.77
CA SER A 7 3.42 -16.57 12.18
C SER A 7 3.99 -15.23 12.62
N ALA A 8 3.43 -14.11 12.15
CA ALA A 8 3.60 -12.85 12.88
C ALA A 8 3.02 -13.04 14.30
N PRO A 9 3.76 -12.71 15.38
CA PRO A 9 3.29 -12.83 16.74
C PRO A 9 1.97 -12.05 16.95
N PRO A 10 1.11 -12.46 17.90
CA PRO A 10 -0.23 -11.88 18.08
C PRO A 10 -0.24 -10.35 18.16
N ARG A 11 0.78 -9.77 18.82
CA ARG A 11 0.95 -8.33 18.98
C ARG A 11 1.19 -7.57 17.66
N GLU A 12 1.93 -8.17 16.73
CA GLU A 12 2.18 -7.57 15.41
C GLU A 12 0.92 -7.62 14.53
N ARG A 13 0.14 -8.69 14.62
CA ARG A 13 -1.17 -8.79 13.92
C ARG A 13 -2.16 -7.73 14.39
N ASP A 14 -2.19 -7.45 15.69
CA ASP A 14 -3.03 -6.40 16.26
C ASP A 14 -2.55 -5.01 15.86
N LEU A 15 -1.23 -4.80 15.73
CA LEU A 15 -0.67 -3.55 15.22
C LEU A 15 -1.01 -3.35 13.73
N GLU A 16 -0.83 -4.39 12.91
CA GLU A 16 -1.15 -4.37 11.48
C GLU A 16 -2.63 -3.99 11.26
N ARG A 17 -3.54 -4.67 11.96
CA ARG A 17 -4.98 -4.38 11.86
C ARG A 17 -5.31 -2.96 12.30
N ARG A 18 -4.71 -2.47 13.38
CA ARG A 18 -4.94 -1.10 13.87
C ARG A 18 -4.45 -0.06 12.88
N LEU A 19 -3.26 -0.24 12.31
CA LEU A 19 -2.73 0.67 11.30
C LEU A 19 -3.60 0.65 10.04
N LEU A 20 -3.96 -0.54 9.55
CA LEU A 20 -4.86 -0.67 8.41
C LEU A 20 -6.18 0.05 8.65
N LEU A 21 -6.83 -0.17 9.80
CA LEU A 21 -8.09 0.47 10.15
C LEU A 21 -7.95 2.00 10.17
N HIS A 22 -6.88 2.51 10.75
CA HIS A 22 -6.60 3.95 10.79
C HIS A 22 -6.44 4.53 9.38
N CYS A 23 -5.67 3.88 8.51
CA CYS A 23 -5.49 4.27 7.11
C CYS A 23 -6.81 4.24 6.33
N LEU A 24 -7.64 3.21 6.52
CA LEU A 24 -8.95 3.10 5.87
C LEU A 24 -9.92 4.18 6.33
N ILE A 25 -9.95 4.50 7.62
CA ILE A 25 -10.80 5.58 8.16
C ILE A 25 -10.35 6.94 7.61
N ALA A 26 -9.04 7.20 7.57
CA ALA A 26 -8.50 8.43 7.00
C ALA A 26 -8.84 8.55 5.50
N ALA A 27 -8.63 7.47 4.74
CA ALA A 27 -9.00 7.38 3.34
C ALA A 27 -10.50 7.59 3.09
N ALA A 28 -11.37 7.04 3.94
CA ALA A 28 -12.82 7.21 3.82
C ALA A 28 -13.29 8.64 4.13
N ARG A 29 -12.56 9.40 4.94
CA ARG A 29 -12.85 10.81 5.26
C ARG A 29 -12.28 11.79 4.24
N ALA A 30 -11.35 11.35 3.41
CA ALA A 30 -10.75 12.15 2.36
C ALA A 30 -11.78 12.56 1.30
N ARG A 31 -11.65 13.78 0.78
CA ARG A 31 -12.56 14.32 -0.25
C ARG A 31 -11.96 14.28 -1.65
N ASP A 32 -10.67 14.02 -1.74
CA ASP A 32 -9.90 14.03 -2.97
C ASP A 32 -9.03 12.76 -3.07
N PRO A 33 -8.76 12.29 -4.29
CA PRO A 33 -8.01 11.05 -4.53
C PRO A 33 -6.56 11.10 -4.05
N GLU A 34 -5.93 12.27 -4.00
CA GLU A 34 -4.56 12.43 -3.51
C GLU A 34 -4.48 12.11 -2.02
N THR A 35 -5.39 12.65 -1.22
CA THR A 35 -5.49 12.38 0.22
C THR A 35 -5.85 10.92 0.49
N VAL A 36 -6.72 10.31 -0.35
CA VAL A 36 -7.03 8.87 -0.25
C VAL A 36 -5.76 8.03 -0.41
N VAL A 37 -5.01 8.25 -1.49
CA VAL A 37 -3.75 7.50 -1.75
C VAL A 37 -2.74 7.75 -0.63
N SER A 38 -2.56 9.01 -0.23
CA SER A 38 -1.63 9.42 0.83
C SER A 38 -1.96 8.79 2.18
N SER A 39 -3.25 8.56 2.47
CA SER A 39 -3.72 7.90 3.70
C SER A 39 -3.46 6.40 3.71
N LEU A 40 -3.35 5.76 2.54
CA LEU A 40 -3.14 4.32 2.40
C LEU A 40 -1.66 3.92 2.38
N LEU A 41 -0.77 4.80 1.89
CA LEU A 41 0.67 4.53 1.80
C LEU A 41 1.34 4.13 3.14
N PRO A 42 1.00 4.71 4.30
CA PRO A 42 1.60 4.31 5.58
C PRO A 42 1.42 2.84 5.94
N TYR A 43 0.32 2.20 5.50
CA TYR A 43 0.13 0.77 5.72
C TYR A 43 1.16 -0.06 4.94
N LEU A 44 1.45 0.30 3.68
CA LEU A 44 2.46 -0.40 2.88
C LEU A 44 3.87 -0.18 3.42
N GLU A 45 4.13 0.99 3.99
CA GLU A 45 5.41 1.33 4.63
C GLU A 45 5.61 0.56 5.95
N GLY A 46 4.57 0.46 6.78
CA GLY A 46 4.64 -0.26 8.05
C GLY A 46 4.58 -1.79 7.92
N PHE A 47 3.85 -2.30 6.91
CA PHE A 47 3.65 -3.73 6.68
C PHE A 47 3.80 -4.09 5.19
N PRO A 48 5.03 -4.04 4.64
CA PRO A 48 5.29 -4.32 3.22
C PRO A 48 4.99 -5.76 2.81
N LEU A 49 5.03 -6.70 3.76
CA LEU A 49 4.62 -8.11 3.57
C LEU A 49 3.32 -8.43 4.31
N GLY A 50 2.56 -7.39 4.70
CA GLY A 50 1.32 -7.51 5.43
C GLY A 50 0.26 -8.29 4.65
N LYS A 51 -0.67 -8.91 5.38
CA LYS A 51 -1.75 -9.74 4.81
C LYS A 51 -2.59 -8.98 3.78
N TYR A 52 -2.78 -7.68 3.99
CA TYR A 52 -3.63 -6.82 3.16
C TYR A 52 -2.81 -6.00 2.14
N ASN A 53 -1.50 -6.20 2.06
CA ASN A 53 -0.60 -5.43 1.18
C ASN A 53 -1.10 -5.41 -0.26
N ARG A 54 -1.39 -6.59 -0.83
CA ARG A 54 -1.88 -6.71 -2.20
C ARG A 54 -3.14 -5.89 -2.47
N ALA A 55 -4.12 -5.95 -1.56
CA ALA A 55 -5.39 -5.25 -1.72
C ALA A 55 -5.22 -3.73 -1.62
N VAL A 56 -4.42 -3.27 -0.66
CA VAL A 56 -4.11 -1.83 -0.51
C VAL A 56 -3.32 -1.31 -1.71
N ALA A 57 -2.33 -2.07 -2.18
CA ALA A 57 -1.52 -1.71 -3.33
C ALA A 57 -2.35 -1.65 -4.62
N GLN A 58 -3.22 -2.63 -4.85
CA GLN A 58 -4.16 -2.61 -5.98
C GLN A 58 -5.07 -1.38 -5.92
N ARG A 59 -5.60 -1.05 -4.74
CA ARG A 59 -6.46 0.13 -4.59
C ARG A 59 -5.72 1.44 -4.91
N ILE A 60 -4.46 1.54 -4.50
CA ILE A 60 -3.62 2.70 -4.83
C ILE A 60 -3.39 2.77 -6.35
N GLU A 61 -3.05 1.66 -7.00
CA GLU A 61 -2.88 1.61 -8.47
C GLU A 61 -4.13 2.03 -9.22
N GLU A 62 -5.29 1.50 -8.84
CA GLU A 62 -6.58 1.87 -9.42
C GLU A 62 -6.84 3.38 -9.30
N LEU A 63 -6.54 3.97 -8.14
CA LEU A 63 -6.73 5.41 -7.91
C LEU A 63 -5.74 6.24 -8.74
N LEU A 64 -4.48 5.84 -8.82
CA LEU A 64 -3.47 6.53 -9.63
C LEU A 64 -3.82 6.52 -11.12
N LEU A 65 -4.41 5.42 -11.61
CA LEU A 65 -4.83 5.26 -13.01
C LEU A 65 -6.13 5.98 -13.33
N SER A 66 -7.16 5.84 -12.49
CA SER A 66 -8.52 6.29 -12.79
C SER A 66 -8.86 7.68 -12.28
N ALA A 67 -8.17 8.18 -11.25
CA ALA A 67 -8.52 9.44 -10.64
C ALA A 67 -8.00 10.64 -11.45
N ARG A 68 -8.78 11.73 -11.39
CA ARG A 68 -8.43 13.02 -12.00
C ARG A 68 -7.43 13.76 -11.12
N LEU A 69 -6.17 13.32 -11.20
CA LEU A 69 -5.01 13.94 -10.56
C LEU A 69 -4.26 14.83 -11.56
N SER A 70 -3.60 15.88 -11.05
CA SER A 70 -2.59 16.59 -11.84
C SER A 70 -1.46 15.64 -12.23
N SER A 71 -0.76 15.93 -13.34
CA SER A 71 0.37 15.09 -13.77
C SER A 71 1.48 15.05 -12.71
N GLU A 72 1.74 16.18 -12.06
CA GLU A 72 2.74 16.32 -11.00
C GLU A 72 2.38 15.48 -9.77
N THR A 73 1.15 15.64 -9.26
CA THR A 73 0.64 14.87 -8.12
C THR A 73 0.68 13.37 -8.40
N ARG A 74 0.20 12.95 -9.58
CA ARG A 74 0.23 11.53 -9.97
C ARG A 74 1.65 11.00 -9.99
N SER A 75 2.59 11.73 -10.59
CA SER A 75 4.00 11.34 -10.67
C SER A 75 4.65 11.20 -9.29
N ALA A 76 4.40 12.16 -8.39
CA ALA A 76 4.92 12.14 -7.03
C ALA A 76 4.38 10.95 -6.22
N LEU A 77 3.07 10.72 -6.24
CA LEU A 77 2.43 9.61 -5.55
C LEU A 77 2.86 8.25 -6.11
N HIS A 78 2.92 8.12 -7.44
CA HIS A 78 3.37 6.92 -8.11
C HIS A 78 4.83 6.60 -7.79
N SER A 79 5.71 7.61 -7.77
CA SER A 79 7.12 7.45 -7.39
C SER A 79 7.26 6.97 -5.94
N ARG A 80 6.48 7.55 -5.01
CA ARG A 80 6.47 7.09 -3.61
C ARG A 80 5.97 5.66 -3.49
N PHE A 81 4.88 5.33 -4.19
CA PHE A 81 4.33 3.99 -4.22
C PHE A 81 5.31 2.95 -4.77
N ARG A 82 5.99 3.25 -5.88
CA ARG A 82 7.03 2.39 -6.47
C ARG A 82 8.17 2.11 -5.49
N ARG A 83 8.70 3.13 -4.83
CA ARG A 83 9.76 2.96 -3.81
C ARG A 83 9.37 2.02 -2.68
N LEU A 84 8.09 1.99 -2.29
CA LEU A 84 7.59 1.08 -1.26
C LEU A 84 7.41 -0.36 -1.78
N ARG A 85 7.18 -0.55 -3.08
CA ARG A 85 7.00 -1.88 -3.70
C ARG A 85 8.29 -2.53 -4.18
N ASP A 86 9.21 -1.76 -4.75
CA ASP A 86 10.41 -2.30 -5.42
C ASP A 86 11.24 -3.25 -4.52
N PRO A 87 11.45 -2.99 -3.20
CA PRO A 87 12.19 -3.93 -2.34
C PRO A 87 11.47 -5.25 -2.06
N TYR A 88 10.16 -5.33 -2.28
CA TYR A 88 9.30 -6.45 -1.88
C TYR A 88 8.56 -7.12 -3.05
N MET A 89 8.63 -6.51 -4.23
CA MET A 89 8.17 -7.05 -5.50
C MET A 89 9.21 -6.70 -6.57
N PRO A 90 10.20 -7.59 -6.82
CA PRO A 90 11.10 -7.39 -7.95
C PRO A 90 10.29 -7.31 -9.24
N SER A 91 10.79 -6.50 -10.17
CA SER A 91 10.32 -6.39 -11.54
C SER A 91 10.02 -7.78 -12.10
N ILE A 92 8.91 -7.93 -12.83
CA ILE A 92 8.64 -9.19 -13.56
C ILE A 92 9.78 -9.48 -14.56
N ASP A 93 10.50 -8.43 -15.00
CA ASP A 93 11.68 -8.53 -15.85
C ASP A 93 12.90 -9.22 -15.21
N ASP A 94 12.96 -9.38 -13.87
CA ASP A 94 14.02 -10.15 -13.21
C ASP A 94 13.80 -11.68 -13.27
N ARG A 95 12.85 -12.14 -14.09
CA ARG A 95 12.56 -13.56 -14.33
C ARG A 95 12.73 -14.00 -15.79
N ILE A 96 13.39 -13.20 -16.62
CA ILE A 96 13.73 -13.55 -18.01
C ILE A 96 15.23 -13.77 -18.13
#